data_AF-A0A561TV98-F1
#
_entry.id   AF-A0A561TV98-F1
#
_cell.length_a   1.000
_cell.length_b   1.000
_cell.length_c   1.000
_cell.angle_alpha   90.00
_cell.angle_beta   90.00
_cell.angle_gamma   90.00
#
_symmetry.space_group_name_H-M   'P 1'
#
loop_
_entity.id
_entity.type
_entity.pdbx_description
1 polymer ?
#
loop_
_entity_poly.entity_id
_entity_poly.type
_entity_poly.pdbx_seq_one_letter_code
_entity_poly.pdbx_strand_id
1 'polypeptide(L)'
;MSIHKHVRGVAILAAASLVGAAAALVPAGAASADTVGLGSPTSTGSLGPAAPGSAITQQQIIARAHDWIDNKVPYSEKAAWQDGATGGPYREDCSGFVSMAWGLTDSLVTQTLPSVATTTATNISGDTNLQPGDALDYTADHVVLFDSWVDPVAGTFDYDAEHTYGEVADQRQGSIYSSTLEGFSISDFIALRYNNIAPARTSPVSMDAAGDHVAFVDSNSNVTNDYVLNGAWQAPSGIGGQARSDSPVVFDAKADHAFFVDGSGNVVNDWVSNGAWQAAQQIGGQARAGSPVVTNAAGTMVAFVDSSGNVVNDWSDSAGWHGPAPVGGQARSDSGLALDANGDHLFFVDTSGNVANDYVLNGAWQEATIAGQARAGSAIATDTAGDRVVFVDGGGSIANDWVSNGTWQGPSAIGGQARSDSALALNANGDHLYFVDTTGQVANDYVLNGAWQEAAIAGQARAGSGIATDAAGDHVVFVDGSGSVANDWVSNGAWQGPTTIGGTSR
;
A
#
# COMPACT_ATOMS: atom_id res chain seq x y z
N MET A 1 78.19 -44.64 -41.93
CA MET A 1 78.30 -45.93 -41.22
C MET A 1 78.30 -45.67 -39.73
N SER A 2 77.12 -45.88 -39.13
CA SER A 2 76.89 -46.36 -37.76
C SER A 2 77.22 -45.50 -36.50
N ILE A 3 76.32 -45.72 -35.52
CA ILE A 3 76.43 -45.59 -34.04
C ILE A 3 76.01 -44.22 -33.45
N HIS A 4 74.77 -44.06 -32.94
CA HIS A 4 74.23 -44.42 -31.61
C HIS A 4 74.66 -43.51 -30.44
N LYS A 5 73.74 -42.72 -29.87
CA LYS A 5 73.02 -42.97 -28.58
C LYS A 5 72.50 -41.67 -27.94
N HIS A 6 71.29 -41.77 -27.39
CA HIS A 6 70.59 -40.82 -26.53
C HIS A 6 71.40 -40.38 -25.28
N VAL A 7 71.08 -39.20 -24.72
CA VAL A 7 70.32 -39.04 -23.46
C VAL A 7 70.15 -37.54 -23.07
N ARG A 8 68.87 -37.16 -22.89
CA ARG A 8 68.24 -36.21 -21.94
C ARG A 8 68.74 -34.76 -21.81
N GLY A 9 68.01 -33.85 -22.48
CA GLY A 9 66.98 -33.02 -21.85
C GLY A 9 67.41 -31.90 -20.89
N VAL A 10 67.38 -30.65 -21.38
CA VAL A 10 67.00 -29.46 -20.62
C VAL A 10 66.24 -28.53 -21.58
N ALA A 11 65.01 -28.17 -21.22
CA ALA A 11 64.19 -27.20 -21.94
C ALA A 11 64.70 -25.79 -21.66
N ILE A 12 65.03 -25.04 -22.71
CA ILE A 12 65.38 -23.61 -22.63
C ILE A 12 64.33 -22.83 -23.41
N LEU A 13 63.66 -21.93 -22.69
CA LEU A 13 62.77 -20.88 -23.16
C LEU A 13 63.44 -20.01 -24.23
N ALA A 14 62.73 -19.74 -25.32
CA ALA A 14 63.01 -18.61 -26.21
C ALA A 14 62.02 -17.48 -25.90
N ALA A 15 62.58 -16.32 -25.57
CA ALA A 15 61.88 -15.09 -25.27
C ALA A 15 61.35 -14.42 -26.55
N ALA A 16 60.16 -13.82 -26.47
CA ALA A 16 59.75 -12.71 -27.31
C ALA A 16 59.18 -11.61 -26.42
N SER A 17 59.73 -10.42 -26.62
CA SER A 17 59.61 -9.17 -25.87
C SER A 17 58.20 -8.57 -25.84
N LEU A 18 57.75 -8.18 -24.65
CA LEU A 18 56.67 -7.23 -24.43
C LEU A 18 57.23 -6.03 -23.66
N VAL A 19 57.12 -4.85 -24.26
CA VAL A 19 57.41 -3.56 -23.63
C VAL A 19 56.33 -3.31 -22.58
N GLY A 20 56.69 -3.44 -21.30
CA GLY A 20 55.83 -3.10 -20.18
C GLY A 20 55.91 -1.61 -19.85
N ALA A 21 54.80 -0.89 -20.02
CA ALA A 21 54.60 0.38 -19.34
C ALA A 21 54.16 0.07 -17.89
N ALA A 22 55.01 0.40 -16.92
CA ALA A 22 54.67 0.31 -15.51
C ALA A 22 53.68 1.43 -15.16
N ALA A 23 52.39 1.08 -15.07
CA ALA A 23 51.44 1.89 -14.33
C ALA A 23 51.71 1.66 -12.84
N ALA A 24 52.12 2.70 -12.13
CA ALA A 24 52.17 2.67 -10.68
C ALA A 24 50.75 2.42 -10.16
N LEU A 25 50.50 1.25 -9.59
CA LEU A 25 49.33 1.03 -8.75
C LEU A 25 49.47 1.95 -7.53
N VAL A 26 48.74 3.05 -7.54
CA VAL A 26 48.32 3.69 -6.30
C VAL A 26 47.35 2.69 -5.67
N PRO A 27 47.57 2.19 -4.44
CA PRO A 27 46.54 1.43 -3.76
C PRO A 27 45.35 2.38 -3.63
N ALA A 28 44.20 2.02 -4.22
CA ALA A 28 42.93 2.58 -3.79
C ALA A 28 42.87 2.33 -2.28
N GLY A 29 42.97 3.40 -1.49
CA GLY A 29 42.77 3.31 -0.06
C GLY A 29 41.38 2.75 0.13
N ALA A 30 41.29 1.56 0.74
CA ALA A 30 40.06 1.17 1.39
C ALA A 30 39.71 2.33 2.33
N ALA A 31 38.63 3.05 2.05
CA ALA A 31 37.96 3.78 3.10
C ALA A 31 37.58 2.70 4.11
N SER A 32 38.37 2.63 5.18
CA SER A 32 38.01 1.89 6.37
C SER A 32 36.61 2.34 6.72
N ALA A 33 35.68 1.41 6.91
CA ALA A 33 34.51 1.66 7.75
C ALA A 33 35.07 2.15 9.08
N ASP A 34 35.15 3.47 9.25
CA ASP A 34 35.51 4.08 10.52
C ASP A 34 34.27 3.87 11.37
N THR A 35 34.23 2.68 11.98
CA THR A 35 33.25 2.26 12.96
C THR A 35 33.50 3.12 14.19
N VAL A 36 33.00 4.35 14.15
CA VAL A 36 32.63 5.02 15.39
C VAL A 36 31.67 4.04 16.06
N GLY A 37 32.02 3.59 17.27
CA GLY A 37 31.20 2.67 18.06
C GLY A 37 29.92 3.34 18.54
N LEU A 38 29.06 3.71 17.60
CA LEU A 38 27.77 4.39 17.83
C LEU A 38 26.73 3.41 18.40
N GLY A 39 27.02 2.11 18.36
CA GLY A 39 26.12 1.05 18.82
C GLY A 39 25.09 0.68 17.76
N SER A 40 24.67 -0.58 17.74
CA SER A 40 23.55 -1.01 16.92
C SER A 40 22.24 -0.45 17.49
N PRO A 41 21.28 -0.04 16.64
CA PRO A 41 19.93 0.33 17.05
C PRO A 41 19.35 -0.64 18.10
N THR A 42 18.88 -0.08 19.22
CA THR A 42 18.29 -0.86 20.32
C THR A 42 16.77 -0.79 20.35
N SER A 43 16.20 0.16 19.61
CA SER A 43 14.77 0.36 19.40
C SER A 43 14.56 1.03 18.04
N THR A 44 13.39 0.83 17.46
CA THR A 44 12.93 1.55 16.27
C THR A 44 11.86 2.59 16.61
N GLY A 45 11.72 2.96 17.89
CA GLY A 45 10.78 4.00 18.33
C GLY A 45 9.31 3.66 18.09
N SER A 46 8.42 4.65 18.23
CA SER A 46 6.98 4.48 18.08
C SER A 46 6.49 4.33 16.64
N LEU A 47 7.30 4.70 15.64
CA LEU A 47 6.97 4.58 14.20
C LEU A 47 7.53 3.31 13.55
N GLY A 48 8.31 2.51 14.28
CA GLY A 48 8.99 1.33 13.75
C GLY A 48 8.38 -0.02 14.15
N PRO A 49 8.96 -1.12 13.68
CA PRO A 49 8.53 -2.47 14.04
C PRO A 49 8.80 -2.81 15.52
N ALA A 50 8.32 -3.97 16.00
CA ALA A 50 8.50 -4.38 17.41
C ALA A 50 9.99 -4.56 17.83
N ALA A 51 10.87 -4.82 16.86
CA ALA A 51 12.32 -4.91 17.06
C ALA A 51 13.08 -4.49 15.78
N PRO A 52 14.30 -3.94 15.89
CA PRO A 52 15.14 -3.61 14.74
C PRO A 52 15.32 -4.78 13.76
N GLY A 53 15.22 -4.49 12.46
CA GLY A 53 15.31 -5.46 11.35
C GLY A 53 14.09 -6.37 11.16
N SER A 54 13.05 -6.21 11.99
CA SER A 54 11.77 -6.92 11.79
C SER A 54 10.99 -6.31 10.62
N ALA A 55 9.92 -6.99 10.20
CA ALA A 55 9.15 -6.56 9.04
C ALA A 55 8.51 -5.18 9.25
N ILE A 56 8.53 -4.33 8.23
CA ILE A 56 8.13 -2.92 8.27
C ILE A 56 7.27 -2.57 7.05
N THR A 57 6.29 -1.67 7.15
CA THR A 57 5.50 -1.26 5.97
C THR A 57 6.15 -0.09 5.21
N GLN A 58 5.77 0.12 3.94
CA GLN A 58 6.23 1.27 3.15
C GLN A 58 5.86 2.61 3.82
N GLN A 59 4.65 2.70 4.39
CA GLN A 59 4.20 3.88 5.11
C GLN A 59 5.03 4.15 6.36
N GLN A 60 5.40 3.11 7.12
CA GLN A 60 6.32 3.27 8.25
C GLN A 60 7.68 3.78 7.79
N ILE A 61 8.20 3.28 6.67
CA ILE A 61 9.45 3.76 6.09
C ILE A 61 9.38 5.28 5.80
N ILE A 62 8.33 5.74 5.12
CA ILE A 62 8.13 7.17 4.81
C ILE A 62 7.91 8.01 6.07
N ALA A 63 7.06 7.58 6.99
CA ALA A 63 6.81 8.30 8.24
C ALA A 63 8.10 8.50 9.07
N ARG A 64 8.99 7.49 9.05
CA ARG A 64 10.30 7.57 9.70
C ARG A 64 11.22 8.57 9.00
N ALA A 65 11.23 8.58 7.66
CA ALA A 65 11.97 9.55 6.86
C ALA A 65 11.53 10.99 7.15
N HIS A 66 10.21 11.23 7.20
CA HIS A 66 9.65 12.56 7.51
C HIS A 66 9.95 13.01 8.93
N ASP A 67 9.88 12.12 9.94
CA ASP A 67 10.26 12.48 11.31
C ASP A 67 11.73 12.94 11.40
N TRP A 68 12.63 12.28 10.66
CA TRP A 68 14.04 12.69 10.57
C TRP A 68 14.22 14.07 9.91
N ILE A 69 13.47 14.35 8.83
CA ILE A 69 13.44 15.67 8.16
C ILE A 69 12.89 16.75 9.09
N ASP A 70 11.77 16.48 9.76
CA ASP A 70 11.09 17.43 10.64
C ASP A 70 11.95 17.80 11.85
N ASN A 71 12.72 16.84 12.37
CA ASN A 71 13.71 17.08 13.42
C ASN A 71 14.98 17.79 12.92
N LYS A 72 15.13 17.99 11.60
CA LYS A 72 16.26 18.67 10.95
C LYS A 72 17.60 18.08 11.39
N VAL A 73 17.69 16.76 11.39
CA VAL A 73 18.91 16.05 11.74
C VAL A 73 20.04 16.53 10.80
N PRO A 74 21.22 16.92 11.34
CA PRO A 74 22.31 17.44 10.54
C PRO A 74 23.22 16.33 10.01
N TYR A 75 23.74 16.49 8.80
CA TYR A 75 24.71 15.54 8.24
C TYR A 75 25.97 15.39 9.10
N SER A 76 26.29 14.16 9.50
CA SER A 76 27.52 13.77 10.19
C SER A 76 27.87 12.29 10.01
N GLU A 77 29.02 12.00 9.41
CA GLU A 77 29.53 10.63 9.30
C GLU A 77 29.99 10.03 10.63
N LYS A 78 30.12 10.85 11.68
CA LYS A 78 30.73 10.48 12.97
C LYS A 78 29.78 10.53 14.16
N ALA A 79 28.54 10.91 13.93
CA ALA A 79 27.50 10.98 14.95
C ALA A 79 26.34 10.06 14.58
N ALA A 80 25.46 9.87 15.56
CA ALA A 80 24.25 9.10 15.38
C ALA A 80 23.09 9.78 16.08
N TRP A 81 21.96 9.77 15.39
CA TRP A 81 20.70 10.30 15.85
C TRP A 81 19.86 9.22 16.51
N GLN A 82 19.11 9.61 17.53
CA GLN A 82 18.04 8.80 18.10
C GLN A 82 16.94 9.69 18.68
N ASP A 83 15.71 9.22 18.58
CA ASP A 83 14.55 9.85 19.23
C ASP A 83 13.51 8.80 19.67
N GLY A 84 12.36 9.26 20.14
CA GLY A 84 11.27 8.38 20.55
C GLY A 84 10.44 7.81 19.40
N ALA A 85 10.46 8.43 18.23
CA ALA A 85 9.63 8.09 17.07
C ALA A 85 10.32 7.09 16.14
N THR A 86 11.55 7.36 15.73
CA THR A 86 12.38 6.52 14.86
C THR A 86 13.27 5.54 15.63
N GLY A 87 13.55 5.81 16.91
CA GLY A 87 14.45 5.00 17.73
C GLY A 87 15.91 5.27 17.41
N GLY A 88 16.77 4.26 17.47
CA GLY A 88 18.19 4.38 17.16
C GLY A 88 19.13 3.74 18.19
N PRO A 89 20.43 4.09 18.16
CA PRO A 89 21.04 5.14 17.33
C PRO A 89 21.30 4.74 15.86
N TYR A 90 21.10 5.67 14.91
CA TYR A 90 21.44 5.52 13.48
C TYR A 90 22.41 6.61 13.01
N ARG A 91 23.36 6.31 12.12
CA ARG A 91 24.33 7.30 11.61
C ARG A 91 23.64 8.45 10.89
N GLU A 92 24.15 9.66 11.10
CA GLU A 92 23.59 10.90 10.57
C GLU A 92 24.02 11.18 9.11
N ASP A 93 24.08 10.17 8.24
CA ASP A 93 24.46 10.35 6.83
C ASP A 93 23.45 9.73 5.87
N CYS A 94 23.62 9.93 4.55
CA CYS A 94 22.68 9.46 3.52
C CYS A 94 22.26 7.98 3.69
N SER A 95 23.22 7.09 3.90
CA SER A 95 22.96 5.66 4.09
C SER A 95 22.45 5.31 5.49
N GLY A 96 22.82 6.07 6.51
CA GLY A 96 22.29 5.95 7.87
C GLY A 96 20.83 6.40 7.95
N PHE A 97 20.45 7.44 7.21
CA PHE A 97 19.07 7.89 7.01
C PHE A 97 18.21 6.78 6.39
N VAL A 98 18.64 6.16 5.29
CA VAL A 98 17.92 5.03 4.68
C VAL A 98 17.86 3.82 5.61
N SER A 99 18.95 3.53 6.34
CA SER A 99 18.99 2.44 7.33
C SER A 99 18.00 2.69 8.48
N MET A 100 17.87 3.95 8.90
CA MET A 100 16.87 4.39 9.86
C MET A 100 15.47 4.22 9.29
N ALA A 101 15.20 4.72 8.09
CA ALA A 101 13.89 4.65 7.46
C ALA A 101 13.43 3.18 7.33
N TRP A 102 14.31 2.27 6.92
CA TRP A 102 14.05 0.82 6.87
C TRP A 102 14.05 0.11 8.23
N GLY A 103 14.38 0.80 9.33
CA GLY A 103 14.37 0.24 10.68
C GLY A 103 15.38 -0.88 10.89
N LEU A 104 16.54 -0.81 10.23
CA LEU A 104 17.55 -1.87 10.22
C LEU A 104 18.20 -2.08 11.60
N THR A 105 18.84 -3.23 11.80
CA THR A 105 19.63 -3.52 13.01
C THR A 105 20.93 -2.74 13.10
N ASP A 106 21.43 -2.22 11.97
CA ASP A 106 22.71 -1.54 11.86
C ASP A 106 22.60 -0.43 10.81
N SER A 107 23.41 0.64 10.98
CA SER A 107 23.57 1.64 9.92
C SER A 107 24.47 1.08 8.82
N LEU A 108 23.87 0.76 7.69
CA LEU A 108 24.57 0.31 6.49
C LEU A 108 25.16 1.51 5.73
N VAL A 109 26.09 1.21 4.83
CA VAL A 109 26.62 2.15 3.83
C VAL A 109 26.07 1.81 2.45
N THR A 110 26.18 2.73 1.48
CA THR A 110 25.71 2.57 0.09
C THR A 110 26.18 1.25 -0.55
N GLN A 111 27.43 0.81 -0.31
CA GLN A 111 27.91 -0.48 -0.85
C GLN A 111 27.26 -1.73 -0.21
N THR A 112 26.63 -1.58 0.96
CA THR A 112 26.06 -2.70 1.74
C THR A 112 24.53 -2.70 1.78
N LEU A 113 23.86 -1.60 1.45
CA LEU A 113 22.40 -1.54 1.30
C LEU A 113 21.85 -2.63 0.35
N PRO A 114 22.50 -2.95 -0.80
CA PRO A 114 22.05 -4.04 -1.67
C PRO A 114 21.97 -5.42 -0.99
N SER A 115 22.64 -5.64 0.15
CA SER A 115 22.61 -6.94 0.84
C SER A 115 21.30 -7.23 1.58
N VAL A 116 20.49 -6.20 1.85
CA VAL A 116 19.22 -6.31 2.57
C VAL A 116 18.01 -5.95 1.70
N ALA A 117 18.24 -5.68 0.42
CA ALA A 117 17.23 -5.25 -0.53
C ALA A 117 17.27 -6.09 -1.82
N THR A 118 16.19 -6.03 -2.58
CA THR A 118 16.09 -6.55 -3.94
C THR A 118 16.32 -5.38 -4.90
N THR A 119 17.23 -5.53 -5.86
CA THR A 119 17.39 -4.55 -6.94
C THR A 119 16.21 -4.64 -7.90
N THR A 120 15.37 -3.60 -7.93
CA THR A 120 14.19 -3.52 -8.80
C THR A 120 14.51 -2.89 -10.16
N ALA A 121 15.52 -2.02 -10.21
CA ALA A 121 16.11 -1.52 -11.44
C ALA A 121 17.62 -1.32 -11.30
N THR A 122 18.38 -1.67 -12.35
CA THR A 122 19.85 -1.47 -12.39
C THR A 122 20.25 -0.08 -12.88
N ASN A 123 19.28 0.75 -13.23
CA ASN A 123 19.39 2.15 -13.64
C ASN A 123 17.96 2.73 -13.57
N ILE A 124 17.76 3.83 -12.85
CA ILE A 124 16.43 4.43 -12.64
C ILE A 124 15.98 5.37 -13.77
N SER A 125 16.81 5.64 -14.77
CA SER A 125 16.48 6.46 -15.93
C SER A 125 15.27 5.88 -16.66
N GLY A 126 14.14 6.58 -16.60
CA GLY A 126 12.88 6.16 -17.17
C GLY A 126 12.18 5.01 -16.45
N ASP A 127 12.59 4.63 -15.24
CA ASP A 127 11.94 3.56 -14.48
C ASP A 127 10.69 4.06 -13.76
N THR A 128 9.53 3.56 -14.18
CA THR A 128 8.22 3.91 -13.59
C THR A 128 7.78 2.93 -12.50
N ASN A 129 8.58 1.92 -12.14
CA ASN A 129 8.22 0.89 -11.15
C ASN A 129 8.66 1.21 -9.72
N LEU A 130 9.17 2.42 -9.48
CA LEU A 130 9.55 2.91 -8.16
C LEU A 130 8.34 2.94 -7.25
N GLN A 131 8.53 2.53 -6.00
CA GLN A 131 7.52 2.53 -4.94
C GLN A 131 8.03 3.31 -3.72
N PRO A 132 7.13 3.93 -2.93
CA PRO A 132 7.48 4.58 -1.67
C PRO A 132 8.38 3.71 -0.79
N GLY A 133 9.49 4.27 -0.33
CA GLY A 133 10.47 3.60 0.51
C GLY A 133 11.55 2.82 -0.26
N ASP A 134 11.52 2.81 -1.60
CA ASP A 134 12.65 2.33 -2.41
C ASP A 134 13.84 3.28 -2.22
N ALA A 135 15.05 2.74 -2.04
CA ALA A 135 16.27 3.54 -2.04
C ALA A 135 16.79 3.66 -3.47
N LEU A 136 17.06 4.89 -3.90
CA LEU A 136 17.76 5.20 -5.13
C LEU A 136 19.23 5.34 -4.77
N ASP A 137 20.00 4.28 -5.00
CA ASP A 137 21.36 4.11 -4.49
C ASP A 137 22.40 4.24 -5.60
N TYR A 138 23.20 5.30 -5.56
CA TYR A 138 24.46 5.35 -6.24
C TYR A 138 25.52 4.75 -5.31
N THR A 139 25.70 3.42 -5.42
CA THR A 139 26.54 2.58 -4.54
C THR A 139 27.96 3.11 -4.27
N ALA A 140 28.48 4.02 -5.11
CA ALA A 140 29.80 4.59 -4.92
C ALA A 140 29.83 5.79 -3.95
N ASP A 141 28.74 6.53 -3.76
CA ASP A 141 28.80 7.84 -3.10
C ASP A 141 27.52 8.25 -2.35
N HIS A 142 26.32 8.06 -2.94
CA HIS A 142 25.12 8.71 -2.43
C HIS A 142 23.85 7.86 -2.58
N VAL A 143 22.91 8.04 -1.66
CA VAL A 143 21.61 7.38 -1.70
C VAL A 143 20.52 8.34 -1.25
N VAL A 144 19.37 8.29 -1.92
CA VAL A 144 18.15 8.99 -1.52
C VAL A 144 17.00 8.00 -1.38
N LEU A 145 15.95 8.37 -0.66
CA LEU A 145 14.76 7.55 -0.50
C LEU A 145 13.65 8.07 -1.41
N PHE A 146 13.14 7.24 -2.31
CA PHE A 146 11.97 7.58 -3.11
C PHE A 146 10.75 7.69 -2.18
N ASP A 147 10.11 8.85 -2.16
CA ASP A 147 8.93 9.11 -1.34
C ASP A 147 7.66 8.80 -2.13
N SER A 148 7.39 9.57 -3.18
CA SER A 148 6.15 9.45 -3.94
C SER A 148 6.30 9.95 -5.38
N TRP A 149 5.39 9.50 -6.26
CA TRP A 149 5.28 10.09 -7.59
C TRP A 149 4.49 11.40 -7.52
N VAL A 150 5.01 12.46 -8.14
CA VAL A 150 4.25 13.70 -8.36
C VAL A 150 3.47 13.61 -9.68
N ASP A 151 4.13 13.13 -10.73
CA ASP A 151 3.51 12.77 -11.99
C ASP A 151 4.28 11.59 -12.59
N PRO A 152 3.75 10.35 -12.52
CA PRO A 152 4.43 9.17 -13.05
C PRO A 152 4.51 9.17 -14.59
N VAL A 153 3.64 9.90 -15.28
CA VAL A 153 3.65 10.02 -16.75
C VAL A 153 4.74 11.01 -17.18
N ALA A 154 4.86 12.14 -16.50
CA ALA A 154 5.96 13.08 -16.70
C ALA A 154 7.27 12.62 -16.04
N GLY A 155 7.22 11.55 -15.27
CA GLY A 155 8.36 10.96 -14.58
C GLY A 155 8.93 11.86 -13.48
N THR A 156 8.11 12.68 -12.81
CA THR A 156 8.53 13.53 -11.68
C THR A 156 8.12 12.91 -10.35
N PHE A 157 8.99 12.98 -9.35
CA PHE A 157 8.80 12.32 -8.05
C PHE A 157 9.39 13.15 -6.92
N ASP A 158 8.86 12.96 -5.72
CA ASP A 158 9.45 13.47 -4.48
C ASP A 158 10.39 12.41 -3.87
N TYR A 159 11.49 12.88 -3.29
CA TYR A 159 12.45 12.04 -2.58
C TYR A 159 12.94 12.74 -1.32
N ASP A 160 13.23 11.93 -0.32
CA ASP A 160 13.76 12.35 0.97
C ASP A 160 15.25 12.03 1.03
N ALA A 161 16.06 12.97 1.50
CA ALA A 161 17.50 12.76 1.55
C ALA A 161 18.20 13.52 2.66
N GLU A 162 19.29 12.91 3.13
CA GLU A 162 20.35 13.56 3.91
C GLU A 162 21.51 13.84 2.94
N HIS A 163 21.65 15.09 2.48
CA HIS A 163 22.42 15.41 1.28
C HIS A 163 23.94 15.40 1.50
N THR A 164 24.43 16.33 2.33
CA THR A 164 25.87 16.59 2.48
C THR A 164 26.16 17.45 3.70
N TYR A 165 27.45 17.61 4.01
CA TYR A 165 27.92 18.40 5.14
C TYR A 165 27.45 19.87 5.08
N GLY A 166 26.76 20.30 6.14
CA GLY A 166 26.27 21.68 6.28
C GLY A 166 24.85 21.90 5.76
N GLU A 167 24.21 20.87 5.21
CA GLU A 167 22.77 20.82 4.94
C GLU A 167 22.08 19.97 6.02
N VAL A 168 20.77 20.14 6.15
CA VAL A 168 19.90 19.28 6.96
C VAL A 168 19.08 18.42 6.01
N ALA A 169 18.60 17.27 6.47
CA ALA A 169 17.67 16.47 5.69
C ALA A 169 16.45 17.29 5.25
N ASP A 170 16.08 17.15 3.98
CA ASP A 170 14.85 17.72 3.42
C ASP A 170 14.25 16.81 2.34
N GLN A 171 13.04 17.17 1.91
CA GLN A 171 12.36 16.56 0.77
C GLN A 171 12.57 17.43 -0.47
N ARG A 172 12.91 16.81 -1.60
CA ARG A 172 13.09 17.49 -2.89
C ARG A 172 12.39 16.74 -4.02
N GLN A 173 12.21 17.43 -5.13
CA GLN A 173 11.63 16.85 -6.33
C GLN A 173 12.73 16.48 -7.34
N GLY A 174 12.62 15.28 -7.91
CA GLY A 174 13.46 14.73 -8.97
C GLY A 174 12.66 14.34 -10.20
N SER A 175 13.35 13.85 -11.23
CA SER A 175 12.71 13.24 -12.39
C SER A 175 13.53 12.11 -12.97
N ILE A 176 12.89 10.97 -13.28
CA ILE A 176 13.51 9.82 -13.95
C ILE A 176 13.95 10.12 -15.39
N TYR A 177 13.56 11.26 -15.94
CA TYR A 177 13.99 11.74 -17.26
C TYR A 177 15.04 12.86 -17.19
N SER A 178 15.43 13.28 -15.97
CA SER A 178 16.55 14.21 -15.77
C SER A 178 17.88 13.55 -16.15
N SER A 179 18.88 14.35 -16.53
CA SER A 179 20.25 13.84 -16.67
C SER A 179 20.92 13.52 -15.33
N THR A 180 20.47 14.18 -14.26
CA THR A 180 21.10 14.10 -12.94
C THR A 180 20.09 14.06 -11.80
N LEU A 181 20.48 13.42 -10.70
CA LEU A 181 19.82 13.45 -9.39
C LEU A 181 20.88 13.74 -8.33
N GLU A 182 20.66 14.76 -7.49
CA GLU A 182 21.63 15.22 -6.47
C GLU A 182 23.05 15.50 -7.02
N GLY A 183 23.13 16.00 -8.26
CA GLY A 183 24.40 16.31 -8.92
C GLY A 183 25.14 15.11 -9.54
N PHE A 184 24.65 13.88 -9.34
CA PHE A 184 25.18 12.66 -9.95
C PHE A 184 24.37 12.26 -11.19
N SER A 185 24.97 11.45 -12.09
CA SER A 185 24.24 10.95 -13.26
C SER A 185 23.06 10.10 -12.81
N ILE A 186 21.87 10.35 -13.34
CA ILE A 186 20.68 9.56 -12.96
C ILE A 186 20.86 8.07 -13.27
N SER A 187 21.67 7.77 -14.28
CA SER A 187 21.94 6.41 -14.73
C SER A 187 22.74 5.57 -13.76
N ASP A 188 23.40 6.21 -12.79
CA ASP A 188 24.29 5.56 -11.85
C ASP A 188 23.54 5.08 -10.60
N PHE A 189 22.32 5.56 -10.39
CA PHE A 189 21.44 5.10 -9.33
C PHE A 189 20.75 3.80 -9.74
N ILE A 190 20.82 2.80 -8.85
CA ILE A 190 19.98 1.61 -8.89
C ILE A 190 18.79 1.81 -7.96
N ALA A 191 17.67 1.15 -8.23
CA ALA A 191 16.53 1.10 -7.30
C ALA A 191 16.62 -0.15 -6.43
N LEU A 192 16.54 0.04 -5.12
CA LEU A 192 16.60 -1.00 -4.10
C LEU A 192 15.31 -1.01 -3.28
N ARG A 193 14.62 -2.14 -3.28
CA ARG A 193 13.43 -2.38 -2.44
C ARG A 193 13.79 -3.24 -1.25
N TYR A 194 13.55 -2.75 -0.03
CA TYR A 194 13.90 -3.49 1.19
C TYR A 194 13.20 -4.86 1.24
N ASN A 195 13.95 -5.91 1.59
CA ASN A 195 13.45 -7.29 1.51
C ASN A 195 12.39 -7.63 2.56
N ASN A 196 12.38 -6.93 3.70
CA ASN A 196 11.47 -7.20 4.81
C ASN A 196 10.31 -6.20 4.87
N ILE A 197 9.89 -5.68 3.72
CA ILE A 197 8.66 -4.90 3.64
C ILE A 197 7.49 -5.84 3.91
N ALA A 198 6.82 -5.63 5.05
CA ALA A 198 5.55 -6.29 5.33
C ALA A 198 4.52 -5.85 4.28
N PRO A 199 3.64 -6.76 3.83
CA PRO A 199 2.44 -6.33 3.13
C PRO A 199 1.74 -5.30 4.02
N ALA A 200 1.21 -4.22 3.42
CA ALA A 200 0.44 -3.23 4.16
C ALA A 200 -0.61 -3.97 5.01
N ARG A 201 -0.48 -3.90 6.35
CA ARG A 201 -1.51 -4.46 7.24
C ARG A 201 -2.72 -3.55 7.06
N THR A 202 -3.68 -4.02 6.29
CA THR A 202 -5.01 -3.44 6.31
C THR A 202 -5.60 -3.80 7.66
N SER A 203 -6.22 -2.82 8.31
CA SER A 203 -7.13 -3.05 9.42
C SER A 203 -8.53 -3.03 8.81
N PRO A 204 -8.93 -4.11 8.12
CA PRO A 204 -10.16 -4.09 7.36
C PRO A 204 -11.34 -3.92 8.31
N VAL A 205 -12.27 -3.11 7.89
CA VAL A 205 -13.60 -2.99 8.48
C VAL A 205 -14.61 -3.03 7.34
N SER A 206 -15.76 -3.64 7.59
CA SER A 206 -16.90 -3.60 6.68
C SER A 206 -18.16 -3.45 7.51
N MET A 207 -19.06 -2.59 7.06
CA MET A 207 -20.34 -2.31 7.70
C MET A 207 -21.46 -2.76 6.78
N ASP A 208 -22.53 -3.29 7.35
CA ASP A 208 -23.73 -3.65 6.61
C ASP A 208 -24.56 -2.41 6.24
N ALA A 209 -25.62 -2.59 5.43
CA ALA A 209 -26.42 -1.46 4.97
C ALA A 209 -27.22 -0.77 6.09
N ALA A 210 -27.57 -1.48 7.17
CA ALA A 210 -28.32 -0.92 8.29
C ALA A 210 -27.42 -0.24 9.34
N GLY A 211 -26.11 -0.43 9.27
CA GLY A 211 -25.15 0.14 10.21
C GLY A 211 -25.18 -0.49 11.61
N ASP A 212 -25.69 -1.72 11.72
CA ASP A 212 -25.85 -2.47 12.96
C ASP A 212 -24.92 -3.69 13.07
N HIS A 213 -24.15 -4.00 12.03
CA HIS A 213 -23.12 -5.03 12.01
C HIS A 213 -21.80 -4.51 11.42
N VAL A 214 -20.68 -4.83 12.07
CA VAL A 214 -19.33 -4.42 11.65
C VAL A 214 -18.37 -5.60 11.69
N ALA A 215 -17.93 -6.07 10.52
CA ALA A 215 -16.90 -7.08 10.38
C ALA A 215 -15.50 -6.47 10.44
N PHE A 216 -14.57 -7.20 11.07
CA PHE A 216 -13.15 -6.88 11.04
C PHE A 216 -12.32 -8.17 11.25
N VAL A 217 -10.99 -8.05 11.11
CA VAL A 217 -10.08 -9.16 11.36
C VAL A 217 -9.18 -8.85 12.56
N ASP A 218 -9.23 -9.70 13.57
CA ASP A 218 -8.48 -9.51 14.81
C ASP A 218 -6.97 -9.79 14.65
N SER A 219 -6.19 -9.45 15.68
CA SER A 219 -4.73 -9.65 15.69
C SER A 219 -4.29 -11.11 15.58
N ASN A 220 -5.19 -12.07 15.83
CA ASN A 220 -4.98 -13.51 15.66
C ASN A 220 -5.49 -14.03 14.31
N SER A 221 -5.83 -13.11 13.39
CA SER A 221 -6.39 -13.38 12.07
C SER A 221 -7.81 -13.95 12.07
N ASN A 222 -8.53 -13.94 13.19
CA ASN A 222 -9.92 -14.39 13.21
C ASN A 222 -10.82 -13.33 12.60
N VAL A 223 -11.82 -13.76 11.82
CA VAL A 223 -12.87 -12.87 11.33
C VAL A 223 -13.96 -12.75 12.40
N THR A 224 -14.27 -11.51 12.78
CA THR A 224 -15.14 -11.18 13.91
C THR A 224 -16.13 -10.08 13.56
N ASN A 225 -17.27 -10.06 14.27
CA ASN A 225 -18.37 -9.12 14.05
C ASN A 225 -18.80 -8.47 15.37
N ASP A 226 -18.77 -7.14 15.41
CA ASP A 226 -19.46 -6.33 16.42
C ASP A 226 -20.86 -5.99 15.92
N TYR A 227 -21.86 -6.09 16.78
CA TYR A 227 -23.25 -5.93 16.36
C TYR A 227 -24.10 -5.18 17.38
N VAL A 228 -25.15 -4.52 16.93
CA VAL A 228 -26.09 -3.80 17.80
C VAL A 228 -27.23 -4.74 18.20
N LEU A 229 -27.47 -4.83 19.51
CA LEU A 229 -28.64 -5.51 20.07
C LEU A 229 -29.29 -4.62 21.13
N ASN A 230 -30.60 -4.38 20.99
CA ASN A 230 -31.36 -3.49 21.87
C ASN A 230 -30.75 -2.07 21.99
N GLY A 231 -30.19 -1.54 20.90
CA GLY A 231 -29.60 -0.20 20.84
C GLY A 231 -28.23 -0.06 21.49
N ALA A 232 -27.53 -1.16 21.78
CA ALA A 232 -26.16 -1.15 22.28
C ALA A 232 -25.27 -2.11 21.48
N TRP A 233 -24.04 -1.68 21.20
CA TRP A 233 -22.99 -2.52 20.65
C TRP A 233 -22.68 -3.69 21.59
N GLN A 234 -22.57 -4.88 21.01
CA GLN A 234 -22.18 -6.11 21.67
C GLN A 234 -20.72 -6.41 21.34
N ALA A 235 -20.03 -7.08 22.27
CA ALA A 235 -18.66 -7.50 22.08
C ALA A 235 -18.51 -8.45 20.86
N PRO A 236 -17.30 -8.56 20.29
CA PRO A 236 -17.10 -9.27 19.04
C PRO A 236 -17.55 -10.73 19.15
N SER A 237 -18.43 -11.12 18.24
CA SER A 237 -18.74 -12.52 17.99
C SER A 237 -17.81 -13.04 16.90
N GLY A 238 -17.25 -14.24 17.08
CA GLY A 238 -16.50 -14.89 16.01
C GLY A 238 -17.46 -15.26 14.88
N ILE A 239 -17.18 -14.74 13.68
CA ILE A 239 -17.91 -15.13 12.47
C ILE A 239 -17.47 -16.55 12.07
N GLY A 240 -16.17 -16.83 12.14
CA GLY A 240 -15.58 -18.10 11.74
C GLY A 240 -14.45 -17.92 10.74
N GLY A 241 -13.51 -18.87 10.73
CA GLY A 241 -12.35 -18.86 9.83
C GLY A 241 -11.22 -17.90 10.21
N GLN A 242 -10.12 -18.02 9.48
CA GLN A 242 -8.93 -17.18 9.65
C GLN A 242 -8.51 -16.56 8.32
N ALA A 243 -8.40 -15.24 8.29
CA ALA A 243 -8.04 -14.50 7.10
C ALA A 243 -6.50 -14.31 7.02
N ARG A 244 -5.90 -14.44 5.83
CA ARG A 244 -4.47 -14.10 5.63
C ARG A 244 -4.21 -12.63 5.98
N SER A 245 -2.96 -12.27 6.29
CA SER A 245 -2.59 -10.97 6.90
C SER A 245 -3.04 -9.71 6.15
N ASP A 246 -3.16 -9.80 4.83
CA ASP A 246 -3.49 -8.76 3.85
C ASP A 246 -4.93 -8.90 3.33
N SER A 247 -5.70 -9.85 3.85
CA SER A 247 -7.10 -10.05 3.45
C SER A 247 -7.96 -8.88 3.91
N PRO A 248 -8.83 -8.34 3.05
CA PRO A 248 -9.99 -7.59 3.49
C PRO A 248 -11.00 -8.51 4.19
N VAL A 249 -12.03 -7.92 4.77
CA VAL A 249 -13.29 -8.60 5.11
C VAL A 249 -14.43 -7.76 4.57
N VAL A 250 -15.45 -8.39 3.99
CA VAL A 250 -16.59 -7.71 3.39
C VAL A 250 -17.89 -8.40 3.79
N PHE A 251 -18.87 -7.62 4.22
CA PHE A 251 -20.25 -8.06 4.38
C PHE A 251 -21.07 -7.82 3.11
N ASP A 252 -22.09 -8.66 2.91
CA ASP A 252 -23.22 -8.29 2.08
C ASP A 252 -24.09 -7.22 2.79
N ALA A 253 -25.10 -6.68 2.10
CA ALA A 253 -25.90 -5.59 2.66
C ALA A 253 -26.68 -5.98 3.93
N LYS A 254 -26.94 -7.26 4.18
CA LYS A 254 -27.70 -7.73 5.36
C LYS A 254 -26.82 -8.27 6.47
N ALA A 255 -25.51 -8.32 6.28
CA ALA A 255 -24.57 -8.98 7.18
C ALA A 255 -24.90 -10.46 7.44
N ASP A 256 -25.54 -11.14 6.47
CA ASP A 256 -25.80 -12.58 6.54
C ASP A 256 -24.74 -13.41 5.79
N HIS A 257 -23.83 -12.74 5.07
CA HIS A 257 -22.64 -13.30 4.45
C HIS A 257 -21.40 -12.45 4.74
N ALA A 258 -20.28 -13.11 5.07
CA ALA A 258 -18.98 -12.51 5.25
C ALA A 258 -17.96 -13.16 4.30
N PHE A 259 -17.24 -12.32 3.55
CA PHE A 259 -16.25 -12.75 2.57
C PHE A 259 -14.85 -12.30 2.94
N PHE A 260 -13.88 -13.20 2.81
CA PHE A 260 -12.47 -12.93 3.08
C PHE A 260 -11.58 -13.93 2.33
N VAL A 261 -10.25 -13.75 2.44
CA VAL A 261 -9.24 -14.63 1.83
C VAL A 261 -8.50 -15.38 2.93
N ASP A 262 -8.39 -16.70 2.81
CA ASP A 262 -7.66 -17.53 3.78
C ASP A 262 -6.12 -17.47 3.61
N GLY A 263 -5.40 -18.11 4.53
CA GLY A 263 -3.93 -18.24 4.51
C GLY A 263 -3.34 -18.87 3.25
N SER A 264 -4.14 -19.57 2.46
CA SER A 264 -3.75 -20.21 1.20
C SER A 264 -4.18 -19.41 -0.04
N GLY A 265 -4.80 -18.24 0.14
CA GLY A 265 -5.27 -17.38 -0.93
C GLY A 265 -6.65 -17.72 -1.46
N ASN A 266 -7.38 -18.67 -0.86
CA ASN A 266 -8.73 -19.02 -1.35
C ASN A 266 -9.75 -17.99 -0.87
N VAL A 267 -10.75 -17.70 -1.72
CA VAL A 267 -11.88 -16.86 -1.31
C VAL A 267 -12.85 -17.71 -0.49
N VAL A 268 -13.25 -17.17 0.65
CA VAL A 268 -14.02 -17.86 1.68
C VAL A 268 -15.30 -17.08 1.97
N ASN A 269 -16.39 -17.80 2.17
CA ASN A 269 -17.68 -17.31 2.64
C ASN A 269 -18.00 -17.97 3.97
N ASP A 270 -18.33 -17.17 4.98
CA ASP A 270 -19.10 -17.62 6.13
C ASP A 270 -20.47 -16.96 6.10
N TRP A 271 -21.51 -17.66 6.55
CA TRP A 271 -22.89 -17.19 6.41
C TRP A 271 -23.73 -17.45 7.64
N VAL A 272 -24.81 -16.70 7.77
CA VAL A 272 -25.78 -16.88 8.84
C VAL A 272 -26.88 -17.83 8.38
N SER A 273 -27.15 -18.86 9.18
CA SER A 273 -28.31 -19.73 9.01
C SER A 273 -28.93 -20.04 10.36
N ASN A 274 -30.26 -19.93 10.45
CA ASN A 274 -31.02 -20.09 11.70
C ASN A 274 -30.49 -19.22 12.86
N GLY A 275 -30.02 -18.00 12.55
CA GLY A 275 -29.53 -17.04 13.54
C GLY A 275 -28.14 -17.34 14.10
N ALA A 276 -27.35 -18.21 13.45
CA ALA A 276 -25.97 -18.48 13.82
C ALA A 276 -25.07 -18.46 12.58
N TRP A 277 -23.85 -17.96 12.75
CA TRP A 277 -22.78 -18.16 11.76
C TRP A 277 -22.49 -19.64 11.58
N GLN A 278 -22.18 -20.02 10.34
CA GLN A 278 -21.88 -21.38 9.97
C GLN A 278 -20.36 -21.60 10.04
N ALA A 279 -19.86 -22.58 9.27
CA ALA A 279 -18.43 -22.80 9.17
C ALA A 279 -17.96 -22.27 7.83
N ALA A 280 -17.08 -21.27 7.85
CA ALA A 280 -16.35 -20.75 6.70
C ALA A 280 -16.02 -21.83 5.66
N GLN A 281 -16.53 -21.65 4.43
CA GLN A 281 -16.30 -22.53 3.28
C GLN A 281 -15.61 -21.78 2.16
N GLN A 282 -14.72 -22.47 1.45
CA GLN A 282 -14.15 -21.97 0.20
C GLN A 282 -15.24 -21.93 -0.88
N ILE A 283 -15.37 -20.80 -1.58
CA ILE A 283 -16.41 -20.60 -2.61
C ILE A 283 -15.88 -20.68 -4.04
N GLY A 284 -14.57 -20.73 -4.19
CA GLY A 284 -13.90 -20.65 -5.49
C GLY A 284 -12.71 -19.71 -5.39
N GLY A 285 -11.95 -19.62 -6.49
CA GLY A 285 -10.95 -18.57 -6.64
C GLY A 285 -9.66 -18.73 -5.84
N GLN A 286 -8.57 -18.22 -6.41
CA GLN A 286 -7.36 -17.92 -5.65
C GLN A 286 -6.97 -16.47 -5.89
N ALA A 287 -7.04 -15.67 -4.83
CA ALA A 287 -6.75 -14.25 -4.86
C ALA A 287 -5.24 -13.99 -4.69
N ARG A 288 -4.66 -13.10 -5.50
CA ARG A 288 -3.24 -12.68 -5.32
C ARG A 288 -3.02 -12.04 -3.96
N ALA A 289 -1.77 -11.93 -3.51
CA ALA A 289 -1.43 -11.11 -2.33
C ALA A 289 -1.91 -9.66 -2.53
N GLY A 290 -2.47 -9.05 -1.49
CA GLY A 290 -3.06 -7.71 -1.49
C GLY A 290 -4.35 -7.59 -2.29
N SER A 291 -4.92 -8.70 -2.76
CA SER A 291 -6.14 -8.66 -3.58
C SER A 291 -7.31 -8.05 -2.80
N PRO A 292 -7.96 -7.02 -3.35
CA PRO A 292 -9.25 -6.56 -2.85
C PRO A 292 -10.31 -7.65 -3.07
N VAL A 293 -11.35 -7.59 -2.25
CA VAL A 293 -12.56 -8.42 -2.37
C VAL A 293 -13.73 -7.46 -2.23
N VAL A 294 -14.76 -7.61 -3.06
CA VAL A 294 -16.03 -6.88 -2.96
C VAL A 294 -17.18 -7.83 -3.26
N THR A 295 -18.37 -7.55 -2.73
CA THR A 295 -19.58 -8.34 -2.98
C THR A 295 -20.74 -7.43 -3.34
N ASN A 296 -21.72 -7.96 -4.07
CA ASN A 296 -22.97 -7.24 -4.35
C ASN A 296 -23.88 -7.24 -3.12
N ALA A 297 -24.93 -6.41 -3.12
CA ALA A 297 -25.80 -6.26 -1.94
C ALA A 297 -26.51 -7.56 -1.52
N ALA A 298 -26.69 -8.51 -2.44
CA ALA A 298 -27.32 -9.80 -2.16
C ALA A 298 -26.35 -10.87 -1.62
N GLY A 299 -25.03 -10.62 -1.61
CA GLY A 299 -24.04 -11.62 -1.20
C GLY A 299 -23.92 -12.81 -2.17
N THR A 300 -24.40 -12.66 -3.41
CA THR A 300 -24.43 -13.75 -4.40
C THR A 300 -23.35 -13.64 -5.47
N MET A 301 -22.58 -12.55 -5.47
CA MET A 301 -21.42 -12.36 -6.34
C MET A 301 -20.28 -11.78 -5.53
N VAL A 302 -19.07 -12.30 -5.70
CA VAL A 302 -17.84 -11.84 -5.06
C VAL A 302 -16.79 -11.61 -6.14
N ALA A 303 -16.33 -10.37 -6.29
CA ALA A 303 -15.26 -10.03 -7.22
C ALA A 303 -13.93 -9.83 -6.49
N PHE A 304 -12.85 -10.28 -7.11
CA PHE A 304 -11.49 -10.19 -6.60
C PHE A 304 -10.47 -10.25 -7.74
N VAL A 305 -9.20 -10.01 -7.43
CA VAL A 305 -8.11 -10.13 -8.40
C VAL A 305 -7.35 -11.44 -8.21
N ASP A 306 -7.22 -12.23 -9.28
CA ASP A 306 -6.54 -13.52 -9.25
C ASP A 306 -5.00 -13.40 -9.17
N SER A 307 -4.30 -14.53 -9.02
CA SER A 307 -2.83 -14.60 -8.96
C SER A 307 -2.09 -14.03 -10.17
N SER A 308 -2.78 -13.90 -11.31
CA SER A 308 -2.23 -13.37 -12.57
C SER A 308 -2.58 -11.89 -12.78
N GLY A 309 -3.32 -11.28 -11.86
CA GLY A 309 -3.76 -9.88 -11.96
C GLY A 309 -5.07 -9.68 -12.72
N ASN A 310 -5.77 -10.75 -13.13
CA ASN A 310 -7.05 -10.62 -13.83
C ASN A 310 -8.17 -10.35 -12.82
N VAL A 311 -9.13 -9.52 -13.21
CA VAL A 311 -10.34 -9.31 -12.42
C VAL A 311 -11.33 -10.45 -12.71
N VAL A 312 -11.74 -11.14 -11.66
CA VAL A 312 -12.58 -12.33 -11.72
C VAL A 312 -13.68 -12.26 -10.68
N ASN A 313 -14.72 -13.06 -10.84
CA ASN A 313 -15.77 -13.21 -9.84
C ASN A 313 -16.17 -14.66 -9.60
N ASP A 314 -16.51 -14.95 -8.35
CA ASP A 314 -17.31 -16.10 -7.98
C ASP A 314 -18.78 -15.67 -7.83
N TRP A 315 -19.72 -16.55 -8.16
CA TRP A 315 -21.15 -16.27 -8.06
C TRP A 315 -21.92 -17.48 -7.57
N SER A 316 -23.07 -17.26 -6.94
CA SER A 316 -23.90 -18.31 -6.36
C SER A 316 -25.29 -18.36 -6.97
N ASP A 317 -25.81 -19.57 -7.13
CA ASP A 317 -27.22 -19.82 -7.42
C ASP A 317 -27.76 -20.99 -6.57
N SER A 318 -28.93 -21.50 -6.93
CA SER A 318 -29.55 -22.65 -6.26
C SER A 318 -28.71 -23.94 -6.28
N ALA A 319 -27.72 -24.06 -7.17
CA ALA A 319 -26.81 -25.20 -7.25
C ALA A 319 -25.53 -25.01 -6.41
N GLY A 320 -25.30 -23.81 -5.87
CA GLY A 320 -24.13 -23.47 -5.05
C GLY A 320 -23.28 -22.37 -5.66
N TRP A 321 -22.03 -22.29 -5.19
CA TRP A 321 -21.03 -21.35 -5.70
C TRP A 321 -20.35 -21.88 -6.97
N HIS A 322 -20.07 -20.97 -7.89
CA HIS A 322 -19.40 -21.19 -9.17
C HIS A 322 -18.31 -20.14 -9.35
N GLY A 323 -17.27 -20.48 -10.11
CA GLY A 323 -16.18 -19.57 -10.44
C GLY A 323 -14.79 -20.18 -10.20
N PRO A 324 -13.72 -19.40 -10.40
CA PRO A 324 -13.75 -18.00 -10.83
C PRO A 324 -14.10 -17.86 -12.30
N ALA A 325 -15.03 -16.95 -12.62
CA ALA A 325 -15.34 -16.54 -13.98
C ALA A 325 -14.61 -15.22 -14.30
N PRO A 326 -14.15 -15.03 -15.55
CA PRO A 326 -13.55 -13.76 -15.94
C PRO A 326 -14.59 -12.65 -15.95
N VAL A 327 -14.29 -11.53 -15.30
CA VAL A 327 -15.02 -10.27 -15.46
C VAL A 327 -14.48 -9.54 -16.69
N GLY A 328 -13.18 -9.32 -16.72
CA GLY A 328 -12.52 -8.55 -17.78
C GLY A 328 -11.30 -7.81 -17.23
N GLY A 329 -10.40 -7.40 -18.13
CA GLY A 329 -9.27 -6.54 -17.79
C GLY A 329 -8.23 -7.12 -16.80
N GLN A 330 -7.22 -6.28 -16.53
CA GLN A 330 -6.18 -6.58 -15.54
C GLN A 330 -6.03 -5.40 -14.58
N ALA A 331 -6.11 -5.71 -13.29
CA ALA A 331 -5.98 -4.71 -12.24
C ALA A 331 -4.51 -4.50 -11.88
N ARG A 332 -4.13 -3.22 -11.72
CA ARG A 332 -2.83 -2.81 -11.16
C ARG A 332 -2.60 -3.47 -9.81
N SER A 333 -1.35 -3.72 -9.42
CA SER A 333 -0.99 -4.50 -8.21
C SER A 333 -1.62 -3.98 -6.91
N ASP A 334 -1.89 -2.70 -6.85
CA ASP A 334 -2.39 -1.91 -5.72
C ASP A 334 -3.77 -1.29 -6.01
N SER A 335 -4.48 -1.80 -7.01
CA SER A 335 -5.86 -1.41 -7.31
C SER A 335 -6.81 -1.81 -6.20
N GLY A 336 -7.72 -0.91 -5.80
CA GLY A 336 -8.98 -1.29 -5.16
C GLY A 336 -9.97 -1.93 -6.14
N LEU A 337 -11.09 -2.43 -5.62
CA LEU A 337 -12.29 -2.79 -6.38
C LEU A 337 -13.50 -2.10 -5.76
N ALA A 338 -14.48 -1.76 -6.58
CA ALA A 338 -15.81 -1.34 -6.11
C ALA A 338 -16.87 -2.01 -7.00
N LEU A 339 -17.91 -2.58 -6.39
CA LEU A 339 -18.99 -3.28 -7.08
C LEU A 339 -20.30 -2.63 -6.66
N ASP A 340 -21.18 -2.37 -7.62
CA ASP A 340 -22.50 -1.84 -7.36
C ASP A 340 -23.40 -2.87 -6.64
N ALA A 341 -24.56 -2.42 -6.16
CA ALA A 341 -25.43 -3.28 -5.37
C ALA A 341 -26.03 -4.45 -6.17
N ASN A 342 -26.24 -4.29 -7.49
CA ASN A 342 -26.77 -5.35 -8.34
C ASN A 342 -25.68 -6.35 -8.74
N GLY A 343 -24.42 -5.92 -8.78
CA GLY A 343 -23.30 -6.71 -9.26
C GLY A 343 -23.18 -6.71 -10.78
N ASP A 344 -23.62 -5.64 -11.43
CA ASP A 344 -23.54 -5.45 -12.88
C ASP A 344 -22.58 -4.34 -13.30
N HIS A 345 -21.99 -3.60 -12.36
CA HIS A 345 -20.92 -2.62 -12.59
C HIS A 345 -19.75 -2.84 -11.61
N LEU A 346 -18.58 -3.20 -12.14
CA LEU A 346 -17.35 -3.41 -11.39
C LEU A 346 -16.28 -2.38 -11.79
N PHE A 347 -15.82 -1.62 -10.81
CA PHE A 347 -14.82 -0.58 -10.99
C PHE A 347 -13.47 -0.99 -10.41
N PHE A 348 -12.40 -0.64 -11.11
CA PHE A 348 -11.02 -0.90 -10.69
C PHE A 348 -10.03 0.04 -11.38
N VAL A 349 -8.77 0.02 -10.95
CA VAL A 349 -7.67 0.72 -11.59
C VAL A 349 -6.88 -0.26 -12.44
N ASP A 350 -6.84 -0.04 -13.74
CA ASP A 350 -6.13 -0.89 -14.69
C ASP A 350 -4.60 -0.77 -14.55
N THR A 351 -3.86 -1.65 -15.22
CA THR A 351 -2.38 -1.64 -15.19
C THR A 351 -1.72 -0.35 -15.69
N SER A 352 -2.46 0.50 -16.39
CA SER A 352 -2.02 1.81 -16.87
C SER A 352 -2.45 2.97 -15.95
N GLY A 353 -3.13 2.68 -14.85
CA GLY A 353 -3.61 3.66 -13.88
C GLY A 353 -4.96 4.28 -14.24
N ASN A 354 -5.64 3.83 -15.30
CA ASN A 354 -6.96 4.36 -15.66
C ASN A 354 -8.06 3.71 -14.80
N VAL A 355 -9.13 4.44 -14.55
CA VAL A 355 -10.33 3.88 -13.92
C VAL A 355 -11.14 3.10 -14.95
N ALA A 356 -11.33 1.81 -14.71
CA ALA A 356 -12.15 0.91 -15.52
C ALA A 356 -13.54 0.74 -14.90
N ASN A 357 -14.53 0.47 -15.74
CA ASN A 357 -15.89 0.07 -15.42
C ASN A 357 -16.25 -1.11 -16.32
N ASP A 358 -16.04 -2.32 -15.81
CA ASP A 358 -16.50 -3.51 -16.49
C ASP A 358 -17.95 -3.76 -16.08
N TYR A 359 -18.84 -3.96 -17.05
CA TYR A 359 -20.28 -3.98 -16.81
C TYR A 359 -20.99 -5.11 -17.53
N VAL A 360 -22.12 -5.56 -16.99
CA VAL A 360 -22.92 -6.63 -17.57
C VAL A 360 -23.93 -6.07 -18.57
N LEU A 361 -23.83 -6.50 -19.83
CA LEU A 361 -24.82 -6.21 -20.87
C LEU A 361 -25.29 -7.50 -21.52
N ASN A 362 -26.61 -7.73 -21.51
CA ASN A 362 -27.23 -8.96 -22.04
C ASN A 362 -26.65 -10.26 -21.42
N GLY A 363 -26.29 -10.22 -20.13
CA GLY A 363 -25.75 -11.36 -19.40
C GLY A 363 -24.28 -11.69 -19.68
N ALA A 364 -23.54 -10.77 -20.31
CA ALA A 364 -22.10 -10.90 -20.53
C ALA A 364 -21.38 -9.62 -20.09
N TRP A 365 -20.22 -9.79 -19.46
CA TRP A 365 -19.33 -8.69 -19.12
C TRP A 365 -18.82 -7.98 -20.37
N GLN A 366 -18.74 -6.66 -20.28
CA GLN A 366 -18.21 -5.74 -21.27
C GLN A 366 -17.11 -4.93 -20.60
N GLU A 367 -15.95 -4.83 -21.24
CA GLU A 367 -14.87 -3.98 -20.76
C GLU A 367 -15.09 -2.53 -21.20
N ALA A 368 -14.95 -1.59 -20.27
CA ALA A 368 -14.90 -0.17 -20.59
C ALA A 368 -13.95 0.59 -19.66
N THR A 369 -13.24 1.55 -20.23
CA THR A 369 -12.45 2.52 -19.47
C THR A 369 -13.25 3.82 -19.40
N ILE A 370 -13.40 4.38 -18.21
CA ILE A 370 -13.97 5.71 -18.02
C ILE A 370 -12.85 6.76 -17.95
N ALA A 371 -13.20 8.04 -17.95
CA ALA A 371 -12.19 9.08 -17.81
C ALA A 371 -11.55 9.01 -16.41
N GLY A 372 -10.30 9.47 -16.25
CA GLY A 372 -9.66 9.52 -14.93
C GLY A 372 -8.45 8.60 -14.79
N GLN A 373 -7.42 9.13 -14.14
CA GLN A 373 -6.21 8.41 -13.78
C GLN A 373 -6.04 8.45 -12.27
N ALA A 374 -5.95 7.28 -11.66
CA ALA A 374 -5.82 7.12 -10.23
C ALA A 374 -4.34 7.03 -9.83
N ARG A 375 -3.97 7.59 -8.67
CA ARG A 375 -2.60 7.45 -8.15
C ARG A 375 -2.28 6.02 -7.70
N ALA A 376 -1.00 5.78 -7.45
CA ALA A 376 -0.58 4.59 -6.72
C ALA A 376 -1.26 4.48 -5.34
N GLY A 377 -1.75 3.28 -5.01
CA GLY A 377 -2.49 2.98 -3.79
C GLY A 377 -3.90 3.60 -3.72
N SER A 378 -4.43 4.18 -4.80
CA SER A 378 -5.78 4.75 -4.78
C SER A 378 -6.82 3.68 -4.44
N ALA A 379 -7.55 3.92 -3.35
CA ALA A 379 -8.83 3.26 -3.11
C ALA A 379 -9.86 3.71 -4.15
N ILE A 380 -10.93 2.94 -4.26
CA ILE A 380 -12.05 3.17 -5.17
C ILE A 380 -13.35 2.81 -4.45
N ALA A 381 -14.40 3.59 -4.64
CA ALA A 381 -15.72 3.31 -4.11
C ALA A 381 -16.80 3.71 -5.12
N THR A 382 -17.95 3.05 -5.06
CA THR A 382 -19.11 3.31 -5.93
C THR A 382 -20.38 3.37 -5.09
N ASP A 383 -21.43 3.96 -5.65
CA ASP A 383 -22.74 4.01 -5.00
C ASP A 383 -23.57 2.75 -5.32
N THR A 384 -24.76 2.66 -4.73
CA THR A 384 -25.63 1.49 -4.92
C THR A 384 -26.06 1.30 -6.37
N ALA A 385 -26.17 2.38 -7.14
CA ALA A 385 -26.61 2.34 -8.53
C ALA A 385 -25.49 1.99 -9.52
N GLY A 386 -24.22 2.07 -9.11
CA GLY A 386 -23.09 1.93 -10.02
C GLY A 386 -22.99 3.09 -11.01
N ASP A 387 -23.61 4.23 -10.69
CA ASP A 387 -23.68 5.39 -11.57
C ASP A 387 -22.71 6.50 -11.14
N ARG A 388 -22.03 6.32 -10.01
CA ARG A 388 -20.91 7.13 -9.55
C ARG A 388 -19.75 6.27 -9.09
N VAL A 389 -18.53 6.72 -9.39
CA VAL A 389 -17.32 6.15 -8.82
C VAL A 389 -16.40 7.25 -8.34
N VAL A 390 -15.80 7.04 -7.17
CA VAL A 390 -14.85 7.95 -6.53
C VAL A 390 -13.50 7.27 -6.40
N PHE A 391 -12.43 8.03 -6.58
CA PHE A 391 -11.05 7.56 -6.51
C PHE A 391 -10.14 8.73 -6.15
N VAL A 392 -8.87 8.44 -5.89
CA VAL A 392 -7.85 9.45 -5.62
C VAL A 392 -6.98 9.64 -6.86
N ASP A 393 -6.92 10.87 -7.37
CA ASP A 393 -6.17 11.20 -8.58
C ASP A 393 -4.66 11.24 -8.33
N GLY A 394 -3.89 11.41 -9.42
CA GLY A 394 -2.43 11.52 -9.40
C GLY A 394 -1.88 12.60 -8.46
N GLY A 395 -2.65 13.66 -8.20
CA GLY A 395 -2.27 14.76 -7.30
C GLY A 395 -2.67 14.52 -5.84
N GLY A 396 -3.28 13.38 -5.51
CA GLY A 396 -3.75 13.06 -4.15
C GLY A 396 -5.12 13.63 -3.80
N SER A 397 -5.79 14.29 -4.76
CA SER A 397 -7.14 14.84 -4.57
C SER A 397 -8.18 13.77 -4.84
N ILE A 398 -9.31 13.85 -4.14
CA ILE A 398 -10.43 12.97 -4.44
C ILE A 398 -11.15 13.49 -5.68
N ALA A 399 -11.33 12.59 -6.65
CA ALA A 399 -12.05 12.83 -7.88
C ALA A 399 -13.21 11.85 -8.03
N ASN A 400 -14.18 12.21 -8.87
CA ASN A 400 -15.26 11.32 -9.22
C ASN A 400 -15.65 11.40 -10.68
N ASP A 401 -16.13 10.27 -11.18
CA ASP A 401 -16.91 10.17 -12.40
C ASP A 401 -18.35 9.83 -12.05
N TRP A 402 -19.29 10.25 -12.88
CA TRP A 402 -20.70 9.99 -12.68
C TRP A 402 -21.47 9.91 -13.99
N VAL A 403 -22.57 9.18 -14.01
CA VAL A 403 -23.46 9.08 -15.15
C VAL A 403 -24.45 10.24 -15.13
N SER A 404 -24.58 10.93 -16.25
CA SER A 404 -25.61 11.94 -16.49
C SER A 404 -26.14 11.76 -17.90
N ASN A 405 -27.47 11.65 -18.04
CA ASN A 405 -28.15 11.38 -19.32
C ASN A 405 -27.60 10.14 -20.06
N GLY A 406 -27.22 9.09 -19.32
CA GLY A 406 -26.73 7.83 -19.87
C GLY A 406 -25.29 7.85 -20.37
N THR A 407 -24.52 8.89 -20.06
CA THR A 407 -23.09 8.95 -20.36
C THR A 407 -22.28 9.31 -19.12
N TRP A 408 -21.12 8.67 -18.96
CA TRP A 408 -20.12 9.05 -17.96
C TRP A 408 -19.64 10.48 -18.18
N GLN A 409 -19.51 11.21 -17.08
CA GLN A 409 -18.97 12.55 -16.93
C GLN A 409 -17.79 12.47 -15.96
N GLY A 410 -16.91 13.45 -16.02
CA GLY A 410 -15.74 13.53 -15.15
C GLY A 410 -14.41 13.28 -15.89
N PRO A 411 -13.29 13.21 -15.15
CA PRO A 411 -13.23 13.32 -13.70
C PRO A 411 -13.50 14.76 -13.22
N SER A 412 -14.19 14.89 -12.10
CA SER A 412 -14.35 16.17 -11.39
C SER A 412 -13.84 16.04 -9.96
N ALA A 413 -13.13 17.06 -9.49
CA ALA A 413 -12.66 17.08 -8.11
C ALA A 413 -13.85 17.21 -7.15
N ILE A 414 -13.88 16.35 -6.14
CA ILE A 414 -14.82 16.44 -5.01
C ILE A 414 -14.31 17.47 -3.99
N GLY A 415 -13.00 17.46 -3.72
CA GLY A 415 -12.41 18.13 -2.56
C GLY A 415 -11.55 17.14 -1.77
N GLY A 416 -11.05 17.55 -0.60
CA GLY A 416 -10.29 16.67 0.29
C GLY A 416 -8.90 16.25 -0.23
N GLN A 417 -8.03 15.88 0.71
CA GLN A 417 -6.74 15.25 0.42
C GLN A 417 -6.67 13.96 1.21
N ALA A 418 -6.79 12.83 0.51
CA ALA A 418 -6.77 11.52 1.15
C ALA A 418 -5.33 11.10 1.46
N ARG A 419 -5.10 10.55 2.66
CA ARG A 419 -3.86 9.86 3.02
C ARG A 419 -3.56 8.74 2.02
N SER A 420 -2.29 8.42 1.80
CA SER A 420 -1.84 7.48 0.76
C SER A 420 -2.40 6.06 0.87
N ASP A 421 -2.82 5.67 2.06
CA ASP A 421 -3.40 4.38 2.45
C ASP A 421 -4.85 4.51 2.94
N SER A 422 -5.50 5.65 2.68
CA SER A 422 -6.91 5.83 3.00
C SER A 422 -7.76 4.92 2.13
N ALA A 423 -8.64 4.15 2.78
CA ALA A 423 -9.81 3.61 2.11
C ALA A 423 -10.80 4.74 1.76
N LEU A 424 -11.75 4.46 0.86
CA LEU A 424 -12.87 5.34 0.52
C LEU A 424 -14.16 4.58 0.80
N ALA A 425 -15.14 5.22 1.41
CA ALA A 425 -16.48 4.67 1.60
C ALA A 425 -17.53 5.67 1.15
N LEU A 426 -18.35 5.29 0.17
CA LEU A 426 -19.42 6.11 -0.38
C LEU A 426 -20.76 5.52 0.05
N ASN A 427 -21.70 6.36 0.50
CA ASN A 427 -23.02 5.88 0.90
C ASN A 427 -23.87 5.44 -0.32
N ALA A 428 -25.04 4.84 -0.04
CA ALA A 428 -25.87 4.26 -1.09
C ALA A 428 -26.33 5.26 -2.16
N ASN A 429 -26.55 6.53 -1.77
CA ASN A 429 -27.01 7.59 -2.67
C ASN A 429 -25.88 8.30 -3.42
N GLY A 430 -24.62 8.02 -3.08
CA GLY A 430 -23.46 8.69 -3.69
C GLY A 430 -23.31 10.16 -3.30
N ASP A 431 -23.88 10.58 -2.18
CA ASP A 431 -23.89 11.97 -1.71
C ASP A 431 -23.10 12.20 -0.40
N HIS A 432 -22.59 11.16 0.23
CA HIS A 432 -21.65 11.21 1.35
C HIS A 432 -20.45 10.28 1.11
N LEU A 433 -19.25 10.85 1.14
CA LEU A 433 -17.97 10.16 0.99
C LEU A 433 -17.14 10.31 2.26
N TYR A 434 -16.64 9.18 2.75
CA TYR A 434 -15.78 9.09 3.92
C TYR A 434 -14.38 8.63 3.54
N PHE A 435 -13.38 9.27 4.14
CA PHE A 435 -11.98 8.95 3.96
C PHE A 435 -11.15 9.40 5.17
N VAL A 436 -9.86 9.04 5.19
CA VAL A 436 -8.87 9.51 6.15
C VAL A 436 -7.99 10.55 5.46
N ASP A 437 -7.95 11.76 5.99
CA ASP A 437 -7.15 12.84 5.45
C ASP A 437 -5.64 12.67 5.73
N THR A 438 -4.82 13.54 5.15
CA THR A 438 -3.36 13.50 5.31
C THR A 438 -2.87 13.67 6.75
N THR A 439 -3.70 14.18 7.66
CA THR A 439 -3.39 14.30 9.09
C THR A 439 -3.79 13.08 9.90
N GLY A 440 -4.50 12.12 9.30
CA GLY A 440 -5.07 10.95 9.97
C GLY A 440 -6.48 11.17 10.51
N GLN A 441 -7.10 12.33 10.26
CA GLN A 441 -8.47 12.62 10.67
C GLN A 441 -9.46 11.95 9.73
N VAL A 442 -10.59 11.47 10.26
CA VAL A 442 -11.70 11.01 9.43
C VAL A 442 -12.45 12.23 8.87
N ALA A 443 -12.66 12.25 7.57
CA ALA A 443 -13.32 13.34 6.84
C ALA A 443 -14.60 12.84 6.15
N ASN A 444 -15.54 13.75 5.96
CA ASN A 444 -16.79 13.56 5.23
C ASN A 444 -16.95 14.65 4.18
N ASP A 445 -16.84 14.26 2.92
CA ASP A 445 -17.22 15.10 1.79
C ASP A 445 -18.66 14.77 1.40
N TYR A 446 -19.53 15.78 1.36
CA TYR A 446 -20.96 15.58 1.15
C TYR A 446 -21.58 16.58 0.18
N VAL A 447 -22.66 16.18 -0.50
CA VAL A 447 -23.35 17.04 -1.46
C VAL A 447 -24.40 17.89 -0.75
N LEU A 448 -24.27 19.22 -0.86
CA LEU A 448 -25.28 20.18 -0.40
C LEU A 448 -25.62 21.15 -1.53
N ASN A 449 -26.91 21.25 -1.88
CA ASN A 449 -27.40 22.09 -2.98
C ASN A 449 -26.69 21.82 -4.33
N GLY A 450 -26.31 20.57 -4.59
CA GLY A 450 -25.66 20.15 -5.83
C GLY A 450 -24.16 20.45 -5.92
N ALA A 451 -23.53 20.83 -4.80
CA ALA A 451 -22.08 21.02 -4.72
C ALA A 451 -21.50 20.23 -3.55
N TRP A 452 -20.32 19.65 -3.75
CA TRP A 452 -19.56 19.01 -2.68
C TRP A 452 -19.11 20.04 -1.63
N GLN A 453 -19.18 19.63 -0.37
CA GLN A 453 -18.74 20.33 0.82
C GLN A 453 -17.83 19.40 1.60
N GLU A 454 -16.82 19.94 2.26
CA GLU A 454 -15.92 19.17 3.11
C GLU A 454 -16.23 19.47 4.59
N ALA A 455 -16.36 18.41 5.38
CA ALA A 455 -16.45 18.49 6.83
C ALA A 455 -15.52 17.46 7.47
N ALA A 456 -14.59 17.94 8.29
CA ALA A 456 -13.87 17.06 9.21
C ALA A 456 -14.85 16.53 10.26
N ILE A 457 -14.87 15.20 10.43
CA ILE A 457 -15.59 14.57 11.54
C ILE A 457 -14.61 14.23 12.66
N ALA A 458 -15.13 13.90 13.84
CA ALA A 458 -14.26 13.50 14.94
C ALA A 458 -13.54 12.18 14.57
N GLY A 459 -12.51 11.77 15.31
CA GLY A 459 -11.80 10.51 15.04
C GLY A 459 -10.44 10.67 14.37
N GLN A 460 -9.49 9.86 14.86
CA GLN A 460 -8.13 9.75 14.33
C GLN A 460 -7.90 8.29 13.97
N ALA A 461 -7.80 8.01 12.69
CA ALA A 461 -7.60 6.68 12.16
C ALA A 461 -6.10 6.33 12.15
N ARG A 462 -5.78 5.07 12.45
CA ARG A 462 -4.40 4.58 12.31
C ARG A 462 -4.03 4.41 10.84
N ALA A 463 -2.73 4.30 10.58
CA ALA A 463 -2.24 3.82 9.30
C ALA A 463 -2.80 2.42 8.97
N GLY A 464 -3.20 2.26 7.70
CA GLY A 464 -3.86 1.07 7.17
C GLY A 464 -5.31 0.89 7.60
N SER A 465 -5.92 1.87 8.30
CA SER A 465 -7.32 1.78 8.71
C SER A 465 -8.24 1.60 7.49
N GLY A 466 -9.09 0.58 7.54
CA GLY A 466 -10.28 0.55 6.70
C GLY A 466 -11.23 1.68 7.07
N ILE A 467 -12.17 1.98 6.17
CA ILE A 467 -13.29 2.85 6.43
C ILE A 467 -14.53 2.25 5.78
N ALA A 468 -15.66 2.28 6.49
CA ALA A 468 -16.93 1.82 5.94
C ALA A 468 -18.06 2.71 6.46
N THR A 469 -19.12 2.83 5.69
CA THR A 469 -20.32 3.59 6.03
C THR A 469 -21.55 2.74 5.79
N ASP A 470 -22.64 3.06 6.48
CA ASP A 470 -23.96 2.46 6.25
C ASP A 470 -24.62 3.01 4.97
N ALA A 471 -25.78 2.47 4.59
CA ALA A 471 -26.47 2.92 3.39
C ALA A 471 -26.97 4.37 3.47
N ALA A 472 -27.38 4.85 4.66
CA ALA A 472 -27.84 6.23 4.82
C ALA A 472 -26.67 7.22 4.72
N GLY A 473 -25.45 6.78 5.04
CA GLY A 473 -24.29 7.66 5.14
C GLY A 473 -24.35 8.50 6.41
N ASP A 474 -24.95 7.98 7.48
CA ASP A 474 -25.06 8.67 8.76
C ASP A 474 -24.27 7.96 9.88
N HIS A 475 -23.69 6.79 9.58
CA HIS A 475 -22.77 6.02 10.41
C HIS A 475 -21.48 5.74 9.63
N VAL A 476 -20.32 6.00 10.25
CA VAL A 476 -19.02 5.62 9.71
C VAL A 476 -18.20 4.88 10.75
N VAL A 477 -17.49 3.83 10.30
CA VAL A 477 -16.56 3.05 11.12
C VAL A 477 -15.18 3.05 10.54
N PHE A 478 -14.21 3.02 11.44
CA PHE A 478 -12.78 3.02 11.15
C PHE A 478 -12.03 2.37 12.31
N VAL A 479 -10.71 2.27 12.18
CA VAL A 479 -9.83 1.72 13.19
C VAL A 479 -8.96 2.85 13.73
N ASP A 480 -9.02 3.07 15.03
CA ASP A 480 -8.32 4.17 15.68
C ASP A 480 -6.82 3.91 15.87
N GLY A 481 -6.09 4.90 16.38
CA GLY A 481 -4.66 4.82 16.69
C GLY A 481 -4.25 3.68 17.65
N SER A 482 -5.18 3.12 18.42
CA SER A 482 -4.93 1.97 19.30
C SER A 482 -5.17 0.62 18.62
N GLY A 483 -5.74 0.62 17.40
CA GLY A 483 -6.20 -0.56 16.71
C GLY A 483 -7.63 -0.98 17.06
N SER A 484 -8.36 -0.19 17.86
CA SER A 484 -9.74 -0.50 18.22
C SER A 484 -10.70 -0.09 17.11
N VAL A 485 -11.80 -0.83 16.93
CA VAL A 485 -12.84 -0.41 15.98
C VAL A 485 -13.66 0.70 16.62
N ALA A 486 -13.72 1.84 15.94
CA ALA A 486 -14.40 3.05 16.40
C ALA A 486 -15.47 3.46 15.39
N ASN A 487 -16.49 4.15 15.88
CA ASN A 487 -17.52 4.73 15.04
C ASN A 487 -17.76 6.22 15.35
N ASP A 488 -18.18 6.93 14.32
CA ASP A 488 -18.86 8.22 14.41
C ASP A 488 -20.26 8.08 13.80
N TRP A 489 -21.23 8.81 14.32
CA TRP A 489 -22.60 8.75 13.81
C TRP A 489 -23.34 10.08 13.93
N VAL A 490 -24.36 10.28 13.10
CA VAL A 490 -25.22 11.45 13.17
C VAL A 490 -26.36 11.19 14.15
N SER A 491 -26.54 12.09 15.11
CA SER A 491 -27.71 12.13 15.98
C SER A 491 -28.20 13.56 16.15
N ASN A 492 -29.51 13.77 15.97
CA ASN A 492 -30.13 15.11 16.01
C ASN A 492 -29.46 16.14 15.08
N GLY A 493 -28.98 15.68 13.91
CA GLY A 493 -28.34 16.54 12.92
C GLY A 493 -26.90 16.95 13.23
N ALA A 494 -26.24 16.28 14.19
CA ALA A 494 -24.84 16.51 14.52
C ALA A 494 -24.07 15.19 14.65
N TRP A 495 -22.84 15.19 14.16
CA TRP A 495 -21.88 14.10 14.38
C TRP A 495 -21.60 13.90 15.87
N GLN A 496 -21.57 12.64 16.27
CA GLN A 496 -21.23 12.12 17.58
C GLN A 496 -20.04 11.17 17.43
N GLY A 497 -19.24 11.04 18.48
CA GLY A 497 -18.06 10.17 18.51
C GLY A 497 -16.74 10.94 18.53
N PRO A 498 -15.60 10.24 18.39
CA PRO A 498 -15.51 8.80 18.14
C PRO A 498 -15.85 7.97 19.38
N THR A 499 -16.53 6.84 19.20
CA THR A 499 -16.75 5.85 20.26
C THR A 499 -16.21 4.49 19.83
N THR A 500 -15.44 3.85 20.70
CA THR A 500 -15.02 2.46 20.48
C THR A 500 -16.23 1.54 20.59
N ILE A 501 -16.55 0.80 19.52
CA ILE A 501 -17.72 -0.09 19.46
C ILE A 501 -17.40 -1.51 19.95
N GLY A 502 -16.12 -1.87 20.01
CA GLY A 502 -15.66 -3.19 20.38
C GLY A 502 -14.46 -3.59 19.52
N GLY A 503 -13.85 -4.73 19.85
CA GLY A 503 -12.85 -5.35 18.99
C GLY A 503 -11.53 -4.61 18.82
N THR A 504 -10.57 -5.32 18.25
CA THR A 504 -9.32 -4.73 17.76
C THR A 504 -9.03 -5.30 16.39
N SER A 505 -8.91 -4.44 15.38
CA SER A 505 -8.52 -4.83 14.03
C SER A 505 -6.99 -4.82 13.91
N ARG A 506 -6.45 -5.83 13.22
CA ARG A 506 -5.01 -6.13 13.20
C ARG A 506 -4.13 -5.07 12.56
#